data_AF-A0A5E5BLE0-F1
#
_entry.id   AF-A0A5E5BLE0-F1
#
_cell.length_a   1.000
_cell.length_b   1.000
_cell.length_c   1.000
_cell.angle_alpha   90.00
_cell.angle_beta   90.00
_cell.angle_gamma   90.00
#
_symmetry.space_group_name_H-M   'P 1'
#
loop_
_entity.id
_entity.type
_entity.pdbx_description
1 polymer ?
#
loop_
_entity_poly.entity_id
_entity_poly.type
_entity_poly.pdbx_seq_one_letter_code
_entity_poly.pdbx_strand_id
1 'polypeptide(L)'
;MSDMHTPGPWVIQFSDIDGRAIRIASPGHYVIAEFIRPANDRVRDQLIADAYLFAAAPELLDEVESLYAELADFHNEWPGRSTSAGQAKLVRLRDLISKATGRDSQEVQDDFTNRSIIAKARGAA
;
A
#
# COMPACT_ATOMS: atom_id res chain seq x y z
N MET A 1 -0.43 -21.16 2.28
CA MET A 1 -0.34 -20.59 0.92
C MET A 1 -0.52 -19.09 1.12
N SER A 2 0.57 -18.31 1.12
CA SER A 2 0.44 -16.85 1.06
C SER A 2 -0.12 -16.51 -0.30
N ASP A 3 -1.29 -15.88 -0.32
CA ASP A 3 -1.81 -15.26 -1.54
C ASP A 3 -0.74 -14.31 -2.06
N MET A 4 -0.38 -14.49 -3.33
CA MET A 4 0.70 -13.78 -3.99
C MET A 4 0.26 -12.33 -4.16
N HIS A 5 0.47 -11.51 -3.13
CA HIS A 5 0.38 -10.07 -3.24
C HIS A 5 1.37 -9.66 -4.32
N THR A 6 0.90 -9.12 -5.43
CA THR A 6 1.78 -8.52 -6.43
C THR A 6 2.32 -7.23 -5.82
N PRO A 7 3.62 -7.10 -5.46
CA PRO A 7 4.19 -5.82 -5.06
C PRO A 7 4.82 -5.18 -6.29
N GLY A 8 4.50 -3.91 -6.54
CA GLY A 8 4.98 -3.15 -7.71
C GLY A 8 6.48 -2.83 -7.66
N PRO A 9 7.01 -2.04 -8.60
CA PRO A 9 6.33 -0.90 -9.23
C PRO A 9 5.47 -1.30 -10.42
N TRP A 10 4.33 -0.61 -10.60
CA TRP A 10 3.46 -0.80 -11.76
C TRP A 10 3.55 0.40 -12.69
N VAL A 11 3.53 0.13 -13.99
CA VAL A 11 3.50 1.17 -15.02
C VAL A 11 2.16 1.15 -15.74
N ILE A 12 1.66 2.34 -16.05
CA ILE A 12 0.51 2.51 -16.94
C ILE A 12 1.00 2.50 -18.37
N GLN A 13 0.49 1.57 -19.17
CA GLN A 13 0.73 1.50 -20.60
C GLN A 13 -0.57 1.79 -21.35
N PHE A 14 -0.47 2.64 -22.36
CA PHE A 14 -1.56 2.89 -23.28
C PHE A 14 -1.34 2.04 -24.53
N SER A 15 -2.36 1.30 -24.98
CA SER A 15 -2.23 0.50 -26.20
C SER A 15 -2.20 1.40 -27.44
N ASP A 16 -1.08 1.39 -28.16
CA ASP A 16 -0.88 2.16 -29.41
C ASP A 16 -1.68 1.61 -30.59
N ILE A 17 -2.07 0.33 -30.55
CA ILE A 17 -2.69 -0.36 -31.68
C ILE A 17 -4.15 0.07 -31.89
N ASP A 18 -4.82 0.60 -30.84
CA ASP A 18 -6.21 1.07 -30.95
C ASP A 18 -6.54 2.28 -30.06
N GLY A 19 -5.65 2.74 -29.17
CA GLY A 19 -5.95 3.74 -28.15
C GLY A 19 -7.06 3.34 -27.17
N ARG A 20 -7.51 2.08 -27.23
CA ARG A 20 -8.71 1.54 -26.57
C ARG A 20 -8.43 0.79 -25.28
N ALA A 21 -7.18 0.64 -24.84
CA ALA A 21 -6.89 -0.08 -23.61
C ALA A 21 -5.90 0.69 -22.72
N ILE A 22 -6.21 0.73 -21.43
CA ILE A 22 -5.29 1.14 -20.37
C ILE A 22 -4.81 -0.16 -19.71
N ARG A 23 -3.50 -0.36 -19.64
CA ARG A 23 -2.89 -1.56 -19.06
C ARG A 23 -2.07 -1.17 -17.84
N ILE A 24 -2.16 -1.98 -16.80
CA ILE A 24 -1.26 -1.94 -15.64
C ILE A 24 -0.30 -3.11 -15.82
N ALA A 25 0.99 -2.83 -15.88
CA ALA A 25 2.01 -3.85 -16.13
C ALA A 25 3.19 -3.73 -15.16
N SER A 26 3.92 -4.83 -14.99
CA SER A 26 5.25 -4.80 -14.39
C SER A 26 6.29 -4.25 -15.38
N PRO A 27 7.42 -3.69 -14.89
CA PRO A 27 8.57 -3.38 -15.73
C PRO A 27 8.99 -4.63 -16.50
N GLY A 28 8.90 -4.59 -17.83
CA GLY A 28 9.19 -5.76 -18.67
C GLY A 28 7.99 -6.45 -19.34
N HIS A 29 6.79 -5.86 -19.26
CA HIS A 29 5.59 -6.17 -20.08
C HIS A 29 4.61 -7.26 -19.58
N TYR A 30 4.74 -7.78 -18.36
CA TYR A 30 3.66 -8.62 -17.83
C TYR A 30 2.47 -7.74 -17.44
N VAL A 31 1.37 -7.85 -18.20
CA VAL A 31 0.11 -7.16 -17.95
C VAL A 31 -0.59 -7.84 -16.78
N ILE A 32 -0.91 -7.05 -15.76
CA ILE A 32 -1.57 -7.51 -14.52
C ILE A 32 -3.05 -7.17 -14.56
N ALA A 33 -3.41 -6.04 -15.20
CA ALA A 33 -4.78 -5.66 -15.47
C ALA A 33 -4.88 -4.93 -16.81
N GLU A 34 -5.99 -5.13 -17.51
CA GLU A 34 -6.34 -4.44 -18.74
C GLU A 34 -7.76 -3.90 -18.64
N PHE A 35 -7.92 -2.61 -18.90
CA PHE A 35 -9.22 -1.94 -18.96
C PHE A 35 -9.52 -1.61 -20.41
N ILE A 36 -10.55 -2.24 -20.97
CA ILE A 36 -11.02 -1.98 -22.33
C ILE A 36 -11.92 -0.74 -22.31
N ARG A 37 -11.64 0.24 -23.19
CA ARG A 37 -12.34 1.53 -23.29
C ARG A 37 -13.86 1.32 -23.38
N PRO A 38 -14.64 1.85 -22.44
CA PRO A 38 -16.05 2.09 -22.66
C PRO A 38 -16.22 3.30 -23.58
N ALA A 39 -17.32 3.34 -24.35
CA ALA A 39 -17.62 4.40 -25.32
C ALA A 39 -17.93 5.78 -24.69
N ASN A 40 -17.79 5.95 -23.37
CA ASN A 40 -18.21 7.12 -22.61
C ASN A 40 -17.01 7.79 -21.92
N ASP A 41 -16.77 9.07 -22.25
CA ASP A 41 -15.64 9.86 -21.74
C ASP A 41 -15.61 10.01 -20.20
N ARG A 42 -16.77 10.04 -19.53
CA ARG A 42 -16.80 10.10 -18.04
C ARG A 42 -16.26 8.82 -17.40
N VAL A 43 -16.46 7.68 -18.05
CA VAL A 43 -15.95 6.40 -17.58
C VAL A 43 -14.45 6.29 -17.88
N ARG A 44 -13.97 6.96 -18.93
CA ARG A 44 -12.53 7.05 -19.25
C ARG A 44 -11.75 7.77 -18.16
N ASP A 45 -12.20 8.93 -17.70
CA ASP A 45 -11.50 9.69 -16.66
C ASP A 45 -11.42 8.92 -15.34
N GLN A 46 -12.50 8.23 -14.97
CA GLN A 46 -12.51 7.35 -13.80
C GLN A 46 -11.53 6.19 -13.95
N LEU A 47 -11.49 5.52 -15.09
CA LEU A 47 -10.55 4.41 -15.34
C LEU A 47 -9.09 4.86 -15.31
N ILE A 48 -8.79 6.07 -15.79
CA ILE A 48 -7.45 6.65 -15.70
C ILE A 48 -7.11 6.92 -14.23
N ALA A 49 -8.02 7.51 -13.47
CA ALA A 49 -7.83 7.77 -12.04
C ALA A 49 -7.61 6.47 -11.25
N ASP A 50 -8.40 5.44 -11.54
CA ASP A 50 -8.26 4.11 -10.92
C ASP A 50 -6.90 3.49 -11.28
N ALA A 51 -6.47 3.56 -12.55
CA ALA A 51 -5.17 3.06 -12.98
C ALA A 51 -3.99 3.78 -12.30
N TYR A 52 -4.06 5.10 -12.13
CA TYR A 52 -3.09 5.86 -11.34
C TYR A 52 -3.10 5.45 -9.87
N LEU A 53 -4.27 5.22 -9.29
CA LEU A 53 -4.39 4.74 -7.91
C LEU A 53 -3.72 3.38 -7.72
N PHE A 54 -3.96 2.43 -8.63
CA PHE A 54 -3.28 1.14 -8.61
C PHE A 54 -1.76 1.26 -8.80
N ALA A 55 -1.32 2.15 -9.70
CA ALA A 55 0.10 2.36 -9.96
C ALA A 55 0.84 2.98 -8.76
N ALA A 56 0.19 3.92 -8.05
CA ALA A 56 0.72 4.56 -6.84
C ALA A 56 0.56 3.69 -5.59
N ALA A 57 -0.25 2.63 -5.63
CA ALA A 57 -0.55 1.80 -4.46
C ALA A 57 0.68 1.26 -3.71
N PRO A 58 1.80 0.87 -4.37
CA PRO A 58 3.01 0.47 -3.65
C PRO A 58 3.63 1.61 -2.83
N GLU A 59 3.82 2.80 -3.41
CA GLU A 59 4.42 3.94 -2.70
C GLU A 59 3.52 4.44 -1.56
N LEU A 60 2.20 4.44 -1.79
CA LEU A 60 1.23 4.78 -0.75
C LEU A 60 1.20 3.75 0.38
N LEU A 61 1.37 2.48 0.06
CA LEU A 61 1.48 1.41 1.05
C LEU A 61 2.76 1.57 1.87
N ASP A 62 3.90 1.81 1.23
CA ASP A 62 5.18 2.05 1.90
C ASP A 62 5.09 3.23 2.88
N GLU A 63 4.47 4.34 2.46
CA GLU A 63 4.25 5.51 3.32
C GLU A 63 3.33 5.17 4.52
N VAL A 64 2.24 4.44 4.28
CA VAL A 64 1.32 4.01 5.35
C VAL A 64 2.02 3.08 6.34
N GLU A 65 2.89 2.18 5.87
CA GLU A 65 3.71 1.32 6.72
C GLU A 65 4.69 2.13 7.57
N SER A 66 5.34 3.14 6.99
CA SER A 66 6.25 4.04 7.71
C SER A 66 5.52 4.81 8.81
N LEU A 67 4.37 5.41 8.49
CA LEU A 67 3.53 6.12 9.45
C LEU A 67 3.01 5.20 10.56
N TYR A 68 2.64 3.97 10.22
CA TYR A 68 2.24 2.98 11.23
C TYR A 68 3.38 2.68 12.20
N ALA A 69 4.61 2.49 11.70
CA ALA A 69 5.77 2.23 12.54
C ALA A 69 6.02 3.39 13.53
N GLU A 70 5.94 4.63 13.07
CA GLU A 70 6.08 5.82 13.92
C GLU A 70 4.97 5.89 14.97
N LEU A 71 3.70 5.71 14.58
CA LEU A 71 2.56 5.84 15.50
C LEU A 71 2.44 4.67 16.50
N ALA A 72 2.91 3.49 16.09
CA ALA A 72 2.91 2.28 16.91
C ALA A 72 4.02 2.28 17.96
N ASP A 73 5.10 3.05 17.77
CA ASP A 73 6.16 3.22 18.76
C ASP A 73 5.57 3.62 20.12
N PHE A 74 5.96 2.89 21.17
CA PHE A 74 5.48 3.11 22.53
C PHE A 74 6.04 4.37 23.16
N HIS A 75 7.16 4.89 22.64
CA HIS A 75 7.74 6.18 23.02
C HIS A 75 7.07 7.36 22.31
N ASN A 76 6.23 7.12 21.30
CA ASN A 76 5.52 8.20 20.62
C ASN A 76 4.37 8.71 21.50
N GLU A 77 4.40 10.01 21.83
CA GLU A 77 3.46 10.64 22.77
C GLU A 77 2.33 11.42 22.07
N TRP A 78 1.86 10.94 20.92
CA TRP A 78 0.78 11.63 20.22
C TRP A 78 -0.55 11.61 21.02
N PRO A 79 -1.38 12.67 20.94
CA PRO A 79 -2.60 12.79 21.73
C PRO A 79 -3.57 11.63 21.53
N GLY A 80 -3.79 10.86 22.59
CA GLY A 80 -4.70 9.72 22.57
C GLY A 80 -4.03 8.37 22.34
N ARG A 81 -2.70 8.30 22.13
CA ARG A 81 -1.97 7.03 21.94
C ARG A 81 -2.28 5.99 23.01
N SER A 82 -2.21 6.36 24.28
CA SER A 82 -2.44 5.44 25.41
C SER A 82 -3.91 5.28 25.79
N THR A 83 -4.84 5.81 25.00
CA THR A 83 -6.28 5.61 25.21
C THR A 83 -6.78 4.39 24.45
N SER A 84 -7.88 3.79 24.90
CA SER A 84 -8.55 2.69 24.18
C SER A 84 -8.92 3.09 22.74
N ALA A 85 -9.38 4.32 22.53
CA ALA A 85 -9.70 4.85 21.21
C ALA A 85 -8.46 4.98 20.31
N GLY A 86 -7.31 5.38 20.85
CA GLY A 86 -6.06 5.44 20.10
C GLY A 86 -5.53 4.06 19.75
N GLN A 87 -5.59 3.10 20.68
CA GLN A 87 -5.25 1.69 20.41
C GLN A 87 -6.13 1.09 19.32
N ALA A 88 -7.44 1.36 19.35
CA ALA A 88 -8.36 0.88 18.32
C ALA A 88 -8.02 1.43 16.92
N LYS A 89 -7.53 2.68 16.82
CA LYS A 89 -7.07 3.26 15.55
C LYS A 89 -5.82 2.55 15.03
N LEU A 90 -4.85 2.24 15.90
CA LEU A 90 -3.64 1.50 15.53
C LEU A 90 -3.96 0.07 15.08
N VAL A 91 -4.82 -0.62 15.81
CA VAL A 91 -5.31 -1.96 15.42
C VAL A 91 -5.97 -1.92 14.04
N ARG A 92 -6.85 -0.94 13.82
CA ARG A 92 -7.49 -0.76 12.51
C ARG A 92 -6.48 -0.50 11.39
N LEU A 93 -5.46 0.32 11.64
CA LEU A 93 -4.42 0.62 10.65
C LEU A 93 -3.59 -0.64 10.31
N ARG A 94 -3.20 -1.41 11.33
CA ARG A 94 -2.53 -2.71 11.18
C ARG A 94 -3.36 -3.67 10.35
N ASP A 95 -4.66 -3.79 10.63
CA ASP A 95 -5.55 -4.70 9.90
C ASP A 95 -5.76 -4.27 8.44
N LEU A 96 -5.75 -2.96 8.16
CA LEU A 96 -5.74 -2.43 6.79
C LEU A 96 -4.45 -2.77 6.05
N ILE A 97 -3.28 -2.64 6.70
CA ILE A 97 -1.99 -3.04 6.13
C ILE A 97 -1.95 -4.56 5.90
N SER A 98 -2.46 -5.34 6.84
CA SER A 98 -2.57 -6.81 6.73
C SER A 98 -3.42 -7.18 5.52
N LYS A 99 -4.60 -6.57 5.38
CA LYS A 99 -5.48 -6.77 4.22
C LYS A 99 -4.83 -6.31 2.91
N ALA A 100 -4.14 -5.17 2.93
CA ALA A 100 -3.48 -4.64 1.74
C ALA A 100 -2.36 -5.57 1.29
N THR A 101 -1.57 -6.12 2.21
CA THR A 101 -0.34 -6.90 1.93
C THR A 101 -0.51 -8.41 1.89
N GLY A 102 -1.64 -8.94 2.38
CA GLY A 102 -1.86 -10.37 2.56
C GLY A 102 -1.12 -11.00 3.76
N ARG A 103 -0.35 -10.20 4.52
CA ARG A 103 0.29 -10.63 5.77
C ARG A 103 -0.73 -10.77 6.90
N ASP A 104 -0.40 -11.60 7.89
CA ASP A 104 -1.24 -11.66 9.08
C ASP A 104 -0.99 -10.46 10.02
N SER A 105 -1.98 -10.14 10.84
CA SER A 105 -1.90 -8.99 11.75
C SER A 105 -0.77 -9.09 12.77
N GLN A 106 -0.39 -10.31 13.17
CA GLN A 106 0.72 -10.54 14.11
C GLN A 106 2.06 -10.33 13.40
N GLU A 107 2.24 -10.85 12.19
CA GLU A 107 3.40 -10.58 11.33
C GLU A 107 3.62 -9.08 11.13
N VAL A 108 2.56 -8.34 10.78
CA VAL A 108 2.61 -6.87 10.65
C VAL A 108 3.07 -6.24 11.96
N GLN A 109 2.46 -6.60 13.09
CA GLN A 109 2.82 -6.03 14.39
C GLN A 109 4.26 -6.34 14.82
N ASP A 110 4.73 -7.56 14.58
CA ASP A 110 6.06 -8.03 14.97
C ASP A 110 7.14 -7.38 14.10
N ASP A 111 6.92 -7.26 12.79
CA ASP A 111 7.85 -6.58 11.87
C ASP A 111 8.13 -5.14 12.32
N PHE A 112 7.07 -4.41 12.69
CA PHE A 112 7.21 -3.01 13.07
C PHE A 112 7.73 -2.83 14.51
N THR A 113 7.41 -3.77 15.41
CA THR A 113 8.04 -3.84 16.74
C THR A 113 9.54 -4.11 16.64
N ASN A 114 9.96 -4.99 15.73
CA ASN A 114 11.37 -5.29 15.51
C ASN A 114 12.12 -4.13 14.83
N ARG A 115 11.49 -3.45 13.86
CA ARG A 115 12.08 -2.28 13.18
C ARG A 115 12.33 -1.11 14.15
N SER A 116 11.42 -0.82 15.07
CA SER A 116 11.62 0.23 16.09
C SER A 116 12.79 -0.09 17.03
N ILE A 117 12.94 -1.35 17.44
CA ILE A 117 14.07 -1.82 18.24
C ILE A 117 15.41 -1.68 17.48
N ILE A 118 15.44 -2.04 16.19
CA ILE A 118 16.65 -1.96 15.36
C ILE A 118 17.06 -0.50 15.07
N ALA A 119 16.09 0.39 14.78
CA ALA A 119 16.36 1.81 14.58
C ALA A 119 17.05 2.43 15.81
N LYS A 120 16.61 2.06 17.02
CA LYS A 120 17.25 2.45 18.28
C LYS A 120 18.68 1.94 18.41
N ALA A 121 18.93 0.66 18.08
CA ALA A 121 20.27 0.08 18.16
C ALA A 121 21.30 0.79 17.25
N ARG A 122 20.83 1.46 16.18
CA ARG A 122 21.67 2.22 15.24
C ARG A 122 21.84 3.70 15.61
N GLY A 123 20.90 4.29 16.35
CA GLY A 123 20.98 5.70 16.80
C GLY A 123 21.71 5.94 18.13
N ALA A 124 22.17 4.87 18.79
CA ALA A 124 22.84 4.92 20.09
C ALA A 124 24.39 4.80 20.01
N ALA A 125 24.99 5.14 18.86
CA ALA A 125 26.44 5.12 18.63
C ALA A 125 27.02 6.54 18.55
#